data_AF-A0A965ZDQ2-F1
#
_entry.id   AF-A0A965ZDQ2-F1
#
_cell.length_a   1.000
_cell.length_b   1.000
_cell.length_c   1.000
_cell.angle_alpha   90.00
_cell.angle_beta   90.00
_cell.angle_gamma   90.00
#
_symmetry.space_group_name_H-M   'P 1'
#
loop_
_entity.id
_entity.type
_entity.pdbx_description
1 polymer ?
#
loop_
_entity_poly.entity_id
_entity_poly.type
_entity_poly.pdbx_seq_one_letter_code
_entity_poly.pdbx_strand_id
1 'polypeptide(L)'
;MKATKDENVKTIRFPAKTDEKLQTLANKSGLTKLDFFIHMVDYFYKSKKDPRDLNDELLKNAINKKTDNIVAFIKTQEQDLLIPMKKDSERMINQQSKIAEAFSQQVIKFNEEQLLTNQSQVTNMNKIAEYMRRLDLMQYDKAELKRKFMETLEFYSRRRDQMSMLAKQTEKDELIAHIRAEVSKL
;
A
#
# COMPACT_ATOMS: atom_id res chain seq x y z
N MET A 1 -9.69 -29.00 -85.76
CA MET A 1 -9.81 -30.02 -84.70
C MET A 1 -8.40 -30.42 -84.27
N LYS A 2 -7.96 -30.02 -83.06
CA LYS A 2 -6.66 -30.46 -82.51
C LYS A 2 -6.88 -31.83 -81.88
N ALA A 3 -6.13 -32.84 -82.32
CA ALA A 3 -6.08 -34.14 -81.66
C ALA A 3 -5.52 -33.93 -80.23
N THR A 4 -6.38 -34.09 -79.22
CA THR A 4 -5.96 -34.19 -77.83
C THR A 4 -5.09 -35.43 -77.69
N LYS A 5 -3.79 -35.24 -77.49
CA LYS A 5 -2.86 -36.32 -77.13
C LYS A 5 -3.37 -36.95 -75.84
N ASP A 6 -3.55 -38.26 -75.84
CA ASP A 6 -3.80 -39.02 -74.63
C ASP A 6 -2.60 -38.86 -73.69
N GLU A 7 -2.81 -38.29 -72.51
CA GLU A 7 -1.76 -38.05 -71.53
C GLU A 7 -1.37 -39.34 -70.78
N ASN A 8 -2.23 -40.37 -70.79
CA ASN A 8 -2.09 -41.59 -70.01
C ASN A 8 -1.50 -42.76 -70.82
N VAL A 9 -0.28 -42.58 -71.33
CA VAL A 9 0.33 -43.50 -72.31
C VAL A 9 1.05 -44.71 -71.67
N LYS A 10 1.24 -44.72 -70.34
CA LYS A 10 2.05 -45.74 -69.65
C LYS A 10 1.18 -46.77 -68.92
N THR A 11 1.57 -48.04 -69.01
CA THR A 11 0.89 -49.15 -68.33
C THR A 11 1.81 -49.80 -67.31
N ILE A 12 1.28 -50.05 -66.10
CA ILE A 12 1.96 -50.78 -65.03
C ILE A 12 1.23 -52.10 -64.82
N ARG A 13 1.96 -53.22 -64.82
CA ARG A 13 1.40 -54.55 -64.53
C ARG A 13 1.64 -54.92 -63.08
N PHE A 14 0.60 -55.39 -62.40
CA PHE A 14 0.66 -55.86 -61.01
C PHE A 14 -0.31 -57.03 -60.80
N PRO A 15 -0.15 -57.83 -59.73
CA PRO A 15 -1.00 -58.99 -59.46
C PRO A 15 -2.47 -58.62 -59.24
N ALA A 16 -3.40 -59.52 -59.58
CA ALA A 16 -4.85 -59.32 -59.39
C ALA A 16 -5.22 -58.95 -57.93
N LYS A 17 -4.54 -59.57 -56.95
CA LYS A 17 -4.72 -59.23 -55.52
C LYS A 17 -4.39 -57.78 -55.19
N THR A 18 -3.44 -57.17 -55.91
CA THR A 18 -3.08 -55.75 -55.73
C THR A 18 -4.11 -54.85 -56.41
N ASP A 19 -4.71 -55.29 -57.52
CA ASP A 19 -5.80 -54.58 -58.19
C ASP A 19 -7.06 -54.45 -57.32
N GLU A 20 -7.45 -55.53 -56.64
CA GLU A 20 -8.59 -55.51 -55.72
C GLU A 20 -8.36 -54.54 -54.55
N LYS A 21 -7.14 -54.53 -53.99
CA LYS A 21 -6.75 -53.58 -52.95
C LYS A 21 -6.79 -52.14 -53.45
N LEU A 22 -6.24 -51.89 -54.63
CA LEU A 22 -6.24 -50.57 -55.26
C LEU A 22 -7.67 -50.08 -55.52
N GLN A 23 -8.55 -50.94 -56.05
CA GLN A 23 -9.96 -50.63 -56.27
C GLN A 23 -10.66 -50.27 -54.96
N THR A 24 -10.42 -51.05 -53.90
CA THR A 24 -11.04 -50.81 -52.60
C THR A 24 -10.59 -49.49 -52.00
N LEU A 25 -9.30 -49.15 -52.09
CA LEU A 25 -8.74 -47.89 -51.59
C LEU A 25 -9.20 -46.67 -52.40
N ALA A 26 -9.25 -46.81 -53.73
CA ALA A 26 -9.76 -45.76 -54.61
C ALA A 26 -11.24 -45.46 -54.31
N ASN A 27 -12.07 -46.50 -54.20
CA ASN A 27 -13.49 -46.36 -53.85
C ASN A 27 -13.70 -45.72 -52.48
N LYS A 28 -12.91 -46.12 -51.46
CA LYS A 28 -12.96 -45.50 -50.12
C LYS A 28 -12.63 -44.01 -50.14
N SER A 29 -11.77 -43.59 -51.06
CA SER A 29 -11.34 -42.20 -51.20
C SER A 29 -12.23 -41.40 -52.18
N GLY A 30 -13.24 -42.02 -52.78
CA GLY A 30 -14.10 -41.40 -53.78
C GLY A 30 -13.39 -41.08 -55.11
N LEU A 31 -12.26 -41.75 -55.40
CA LEU A 31 -11.40 -41.49 -56.56
C LEU A 31 -11.46 -42.65 -57.57
N THR A 32 -11.14 -42.36 -58.83
CA THR A 32 -10.86 -43.42 -59.81
C THR A 32 -9.54 -44.10 -59.48
N LYS A 33 -9.34 -45.34 -59.98
CA LYS A 33 -8.06 -46.06 -59.81
C LYS A 33 -6.85 -45.25 -60.30
N LEU A 34 -7.03 -44.53 -61.42
CA LEU A 34 -5.99 -43.71 -62.02
C LEU A 34 -5.66 -42.50 -61.15
N ASP A 35 -6.68 -41.74 -60.72
CA ASP A 35 -6.47 -40.55 -59.89
C ASP A 35 -5.87 -40.91 -58.53
N PHE A 36 -6.34 -42.00 -57.93
CA PHE A 36 -5.77 -42.51 -56.69
C PHE A 36 -4.29 -42.87 -56.85
N PHE A 37 -3.92 -43.53 -57.96
CA PHE A 37 -2.53 -43.85 -58.25
C PHE A 37 -1.66 -42.60 -58.45
N ILE A 38 -2.14 -41.61 -59.21
CA ILE A 38 -1.44 -40.34 -59.44
C ILE A 38 -1.18 -39.64 -58.11
N HIS A 39 -2.22 -39.49 -57.28
CA HIS A 39 -2.09 -38.86 -55.96
C HIS A 39 -1.19 -39.65 -55.01
N MET A 40 -1.22 -40.98 -55.06
CA MET A 40 -0.35 -41.83 -54.26
C MET A 40 1.12 -41.64 -54.65
N VAL A 41 1.44 -41.61 -55.95
CA VAL A 41 2.81 -41.35 -56.43
C VAL A 41 3.27 -39.96 -56.01
N ASP A 42 2.44 -38.94 -56.19
CA ASP A 42 2.73 -37.57 -55.77
C ASP A 42 2.95 -37.47 -54.26
N TYR A 43 2.14 -38.18 -53.47
CA TYR A 43 2.27 -38.21 -52.01
C TYR A 43 3.62 -38.76 -51.59
N PHE A 44 4.05 -39.92 -52.09
CA PHE A 44 5.36 -40.48 -51.75
C PHE A 44 6.50 -39.63 -52.31
N TYR A 45 6.34 -39.05 -53.50
CA TYR A 45 7.35 -38.18 -54.09
C TYR A 45 7.55 -36.89 -53.28
N LYS A 46 6.47 -36.28 -52.77
CA LYS A 46 6.54 -35.04 -51.96
C LYS A 46 6.94 -35.31 -50.52
N SER A 47 6.38 -36.35 -49.90
CA SER A 47 6.65 -36.68 -48.50
C SER A 47 8.01 -37.33 -48.27
N LYS A 48 8.66 -37.84 -49.34
CA LYS A 48 9.93 -38.59 -49.29
C LYS A 48 9.88 -39.80 -48.35
N LYS A 49 8.68 -40.26 -48.00
CA LYS A 49 8.46 -41.46 -47.18
C LYS A 49 8.80 -42.70 -47.99
N ASP A 50 9.36 -43.71 -47.32
CA ASP A 50 9.55 -45.03 -47.92
C ASP A 50 8.18 -45.73 -48.01
N PRO A 51 7.67 -46.08 -49.21
CA PRO A 51 6.41 -46.81 -49.35
C PRO A 51 6.43 -48.23 -48.74
N ARG A 52 7.61 -48.72 -48.30
CA ARG A 52 7.78 -49.98 -47.58
C ARG A 52 7.74 -49.81 -46.06
N ASP A 53 7.87 -48.59 -45.55
CA ASP A 53 7.77 -48.30 -44.13
C ASP A 53 6.29 -48.17 -43.73
N LEU A 54 5.74 -49.27 -43.20
CA LEU A 54 4.35 -49.35 -42.73
C LEU A 54 4.14 -48.65 -41.37
N ASN A 55 5.20 -48.27 -40.67
CA ASN A 55 5.12 -47.86 -39.27
C ASN A 55 5.28 -46.33 -39.05
N ASP A 56 5.53 -45.58 -40.13
CA ASP A 56 5.68 -44.11 -40.16
C ASP A 56 6.60 -43.61 -39.02
N GLU A 57 7.74 -44.27 -38.84
CA GLU A 57 8.67 -44.03 -37.72
C GLU A 57 9.21 -42.60 -37.73
N LEU A 58 9.36 -42.01 -38.91
CA LEU A 58 9.76 -40.61 -39.08
C LEU A 58 8.75 -39.65 -38.43
N LEU A 59 7.45 -39.90 -38.58
CA LEU A 59 6.42 -39.06 -37.97
C LEU A 59 6.43 -39.20 -36.45
N LYS A 60 6.50 -40.42 -35.93
CA LYS A 60 6.55 -40.68 -34.47
C LYS A 60 7.76 -40.00 -33.84
N ASN A 61 8.94 -40.14 -34.45
CA ASN A 61 10.17 -39.52 -33.97
C ASN A 61 10.10 -37.98 -34.00
N ALA A 62 9.51 -37.39 -35.05
CA ALA A 62 9.31 -35.95 -35.13
C ALA A 62 8.35 -35.44 -34.04
N ILE A 63 7.27 -36.17 -33.77
CA ILE A 63 6.31 -35.84 -32.71
C ILE A 63 6.98 -35.92 -31.33
N ASN A 64 7.66 -37.03 -31.04
CA ASN A 64 8.34 -37.22 -29.76
C ASN A 64 9.39 -36.13 -29.51
N LYS A 65 10.23 -35.84 -30.52
CA LYS A 65 11.22 -34.76 -30.43
C LYS A 65 10.58 -33.40 -30.16
N LYS A 66 9.45 -33.09 -30.81
CA LYS A 66 8.74 -31.84 -30.58
C LYS A 66 8.17 -31.78 -29.16
N THR A 67 7.59 -32.86 -28.67
CA THR A 67 7.08 -32.97 -27.30
C THR A 67 8.20 -32.81 -26.27
N ASP A 68 9.33 -33.48 -26.46
CA ASP A 68 10.49 -33.39 -25.59
C ASP A 68 11.03 -31.95 -25.52
N ASN A 69 11.09 -31.27 -26.66
CA ASN A 69 11.49 -29.86 -26.72
C ASN A 69 10.53 -28.94 -25.96
N ILE A 70 9.22 -29.18 -26.06
CA ILE A 70 8.21 -28.41 -25.31
C ILE A 70 8.37 -28.66 -23.81
N VAL A 71 8.52 -29.92 -23.40
CA VAL A 71 8.73 -30.27 -21.99
C VAL A 71 10.01 -29.66 -21.45
N ALA A 72 11.10 -29.71 -22.21
CA ALA A 72 12.36 -29.07 -21.84
C ALA A 72 12.19 -27.57 -21.68
N PHE A 73 11.53 -26.90 -22.63
CA PHE A 73 11.24 -25.47 -22.54
C PHE A 73 10.43 -25.11 -21.29
N ILE A 74 9.38 -25.87 -20.98
CA ILE A 74 8.56 -25.65 -19.77
C ILE A 74 9.41 -25.81 -18.51
N LYS A 75 10.25 -26.85 -18.43
CA LYS A 75 11.15 -27.07 -17.28
C LYS A 75 12.14 -25.93 -17.12
N THR A 76 12.70 -25.42 -18.22
CA THR A 76 13.60 -24.25 -18.19
C THR A 76 12.86 -23.01 -17.71
N GLN A 77 11.66 -22.72 -18.24
CA GLN A 77 10.84 -21.59 -17.77
C GLN A 77 10.48 -21.72 -16.28
N GLU A 78 10.19 -22.92 -15.81
CA GLU A 78 9.89 -23.17 -14.41
C GLU A 78 11.09 -22.89 -13.50
N GLN A 79 12.27 -23.36 -13.88
CA GLN A 79 13.50 -23.19 -13.10
C GLN A 79 14.04 -21.76 -13.15
N ASP A 80 14.05 -21.15 -14.33
CA ASP A 80 14.72 -19.87 -14.53
C ASP A 80 13.81 -18.68 -14.22
N LEU A 81 12.49 -18.87 -14.26
CA LEU A 81 11.53 -17.77 -14.08
C LEU A 81 10.54 -18.04 -12.95
N LEU A 82 9.73 -19.09 -13.03
CA LEU A 82 8.59 -19.26 -12.13
C LEU A 82 9.02 -19.51 -10.67
N ILE A 83 10.02 -20.37 -10.45
CA ILE A 83 10.55 -20.64 -9.11
C ILE A 83 11.20 -19.38 -8.49
N PRO A 84 12.09 -18.66 -9.19
CA PRO A 84 12.63 -17.39 -8.70
C PRO A 84 11.54 -16.36 -8.38
N MET A 85 10.57 -16.16 -9.27
CA MET A 85 9.46 -15.22 -9.05
C MET A 85 8.67 -15.55 -7.79
N LYS A 86 8.38 -16.84 -7.54
CA LYS A 86 7.71 -17.27 -6.31
C LYS A 86 8.55 -16.92 -5.08
N LYS A 87 9.84 -17.25 -5.09
CA LYS A 87 10.76 -16.97 -3.97
C LYS A 87 10.89 -15.47 -3.70
N ASP A 88 11.02 -14.65 -4.75
CA ASP A 88 11.12 -13.19 -4.60
C ASP A 88 9.81 -12.59 -4.07
N SER A 89 8.66 -13.10 -4.51
CA SER A 89 7.35 -12.69 -4.00
C SER A 89 7.18 -13.03 -2.51
N GLU A 90 7.55 -14.25 -2.10
CA GLU A 90 7.56 -14.66 -0.69
C GLU A 90 8.50 -13.78 0.14
N ARG A 91 9.71 -13.45 -0.37
CA ARG A 91 10.63 -12.54 0.29
C ARG A 91 10.04 -11.14 0.44
N MET A 92 9.39 -10.63 -0.60
CA MET A 92 8.76 -9.32 -0.59
C MET A 92 7.62 -9.26 0.45
N ILE A 93 6.75 -10.26 0.49
CA ILE A 93 5.66 -10.35 1.48
C ILE A 93 6.23 -10.33 2.90
N ASN A 94 7.26 -11.13 3.17
CA ASN A 94 7.92 -11.17 4.47
C ASN A 94 8.55 -9.82 4.85
N GLN A 95 9.16 -9.12 3.90
CA GLN A 95 9.72 -7.78 4.14
C GLN A 95 8.62 -6.75 4.42
N GLN A 96 7.52 -6.76 3.67
CA GLN A 96 6.39 -5.87 3.90
C GLN A 96 5.76 -6.12 5.28
N SER A 97 5.63 -7.37 5.70
CA SER A 97 5.14 -7.72 7.04
C SER A 97 6.00 -7.10 8.14
N LYS A 98 7.33 -7.20 8.02
CA LYS A 98 8.27 -6.59 8.98
C LYS A 98 8.18 -5.08 9.02
N ILE A 99 8.01 -4.44 7.86
CA ILE A 99 7.83 -2.98 7.77
C ILE A 99 6.53 -2.57 8.47
N ALA A 100 5.44 -3.30 8.22
CA ALA A 100 4.15 -3.04 8.86
C ALA A 100 4.23 -3.21 10.39
N GLU A 101 4.90 -4.25 10.88
CA GLU A 101 5.15 -4.46 12.31
C GLU A 101 5.97 -3.32 12.92
N ALA A 102 7.07 -2.93 12.28
CA ALA A 102 7.91 -1.84 12.75
C ALA A 102 7.14 -0.51 12.80
N PHE A 103 6.35 -0.21 11.77
CA PHE A 103 5.51 0.98 11.74
C PHE A 103 4.46 0.97 12.85
N SER A 104 3.79 -0.17 13.05
CA SER A 104 2.81 -0.34 14.12
C SER A 104 3.43 -0.10 15.50
N GLN A 105 4.59 -0.71 15.77
CA GLN A 105 5.32 -0.50 17.03
C GLN A 105 5.75 0.95 17.22
N GLN A 106 6.24 1.61 16.16
CA GLN A 106 6.64 3.00 16.22
C GLN A 106 5.46 3.93 16.51
N VAL A 107 4.30 3.70 15.85
CA VAL A 107 3.09 4.48 16.08
C VAL A 107 2.57 4.29 17.50
N ILE A 108 2.54 3.05 18.00
CA ILE A 108 2.12 2.76 19.39
C ILE A 108 3.03 3.49 20.37
N LYS A 109 4.35 3.31 20.24
CA LYS A 109 5.33 3.96 21.12
C LYS A 109 5.23 5.48 21.08
N PHE A 110 5.12 6.06 19.89
CA PHE A 110 4.95 7.51 19.73
C PHE A 110 3.66 7.98 20.41
N ASN A 111 2.55 7.27 20.23
CA ASN A 111 1.28 7.63 20.86
C ASN A 111 1.35 7.54 22.39
N GLU A 112 2.02 6.53 22.94
CA GLU A 112 2.27 6.40 24.38
C GLU A 112 3.10 7.57 24.92
N GLU A 113 4.20 7.91 24.26
CA GLU A 113 5.05 9.05 24.63
C GLU A 113 4.30 10.38 24.54
N GLN A 114 3.48 10.58 23.50
CA GLN A 114 2.64 11.76 23.35
C GLN A 114 1.57 11.83 24.42
N LEU A 115 0.94 10.72 24.79
CA LEU A 115 -0.06 10.68 25.85
C LEU A 115 0.55 11.11 27.20
N LEU A 116 1.72 10.57 27.55
CA LEU A 116 2.45 10.94 28.77
C LEU A 116 2.85 12.42 28.76
N THR A 117 3.35 12.90 27.64
CA THR A 117 3.73 14.31 27.46
C THR A 117 2.52 15.22 27.62
N ASN A 118 1.39 14.89 26.98
CA ASN A 118 0.16 15.65 27.09
C ASN A 118 -0.40 15.66 28.52
N GLN A 119 -0.36 14.54 29.24
CA GLN A 119 -0.76 14.49 30.65
C GLN A 119 0.09 15.40 31.53
N SER A 120 1.41 15.42 31.31
CA SER A 120 2.31 16.33 32.01
C SER A 120 2.03 17.79 31.67
N GLN A 121 1.80 18.11 30.39
CA GLN A 121 1.43 19.46 29.95
C GLN A 121 0.12 19.92 30.57
N VAL A 122 -0.93 19.09 30.58
CA VAL A 122 -2.21 19.41 31.24
C VAL A 122 -2.01 19.68 32.72
N THR A 123 -1.22 18.86 33.41
CA THR A 123 -0.90 19.06 34.83
C THR A 123 -0.19 20.39 35.08
N ASN A 124 0.78 20.74 34.23
CA ASN A 124 1.51 22.01 34.33
C ASN A 124 0.62 23.21 33.99
N MET A 125 -0.24 23.10 32.97
CA MET A 125 -1.23 24.15 32.64
C MET A 125 -2.19 24.38 33.78
N ASN A 126 -2.65 23.33 34.47
CA ASN A 126 -3.51 23.47 35.63
C ASN A 126 -2.82 24.24 36.76
N LYS A 127 -1.54 23.94 37.04
CA LYS A 127 -0.75 24.70 38.03
C LYS A 127 -0.59 26.16 37.62
N ILE A 128 -0.31 26.43 36.35
CA ILE A 128 -0.22 27.81 35.83
C ILE A 128 -1.54 28.54 36.01
N ALA A 129 -2.66 27.90 35.67
CA ALA A 129 -4.00 28.48 35.85
C ALA A 129 -4.29 28.79 37.32
N GLU A 130 -3.88 27.92 38.25
CA GLU A 130 -4.00 28.16 39.69
C GLU A 130 -3.16 29.36 40.15
N TYR A 131 -1.90 29.44 39.69
CA TYR A 131 -1.04 30.60 39.98
C TYR A 131 -1.64 31.90 39.42
N MET A 132 -2.18 31.88 38.21
CA MET A 132 -2.84 33.05 37.61
C MET A 132 -4.05 33.49 38.43
N ARG A 133 -4.90 32.55 38.89
CA ARG A 133 -6.04 32.88 39.77
C ARG A 133 -5.59 33.52 41.08
N ARG A 134 -4.52 32.99 41.69
CA ARG A 134 -3.96 33.57 42.92
C ARG A 134 -3.42 34.97 42.69
N LEU A 135 -2.72 35.21 41.58
CA LEU A 135 -2.21 36.54 41.23
C LEU A 135 -3.33 37.55 41.03
N ASP A 136 -4.41 37.15 40.35
CA ASP A 136 -5.59 37.98 40.13
C ASP A 136 -6.22 38.40 41.48
N LEU A 137 -6.45 37.45 42.38
CA LEU A 137 -6.95 37.73 43.74
C LEU A 137 -6.04 38.69 44.52
N MET A 138 -4.72 38.46 44.53
CA MET A 138 -3.77 39.35 45.20
C MET A 138 -3.74 40.75 44.59
N GLN A 139 -4.00 40.87 43.28
CA GLN A 139 -4.10 42.16 42.61
C GLN A 139 -5.36 42.92 43.02
N TYR A 140 -6.51 42.24 43.16
CA TYR A 140 -7.73 42.82 43.73
C TYR A 140 -7.51 43.29 45.17
N ASP A 141 -6.94 42.45 46.04
CA ASP A 141 -6.66 42.80 47.43
C ASP A 141 -5.74 44.03 47.53
N LYS A 142 -4.71 44.09 46.70
CA LYS A 142 -3.81 45.26 46.63
C LYS A 142 -4.53 46.53 46.17
N ALA A 143 -5.42 46.43 45.19
CA ALA A 143 -6.20 47.57 44.71
C ALA A 143 -7.18 48.06 45.79
N GLU A 144 -7.83 47.13 46.50
CA GLU A 144 -8.72 47.46 47.61
C GLU A 144 -7.97 48.09 48.79
N LEU A 145 -6.82 47.55 49.17
CA LEU A 145 -5.96 48.10 50.22
C LEU A 145 -5.53 49.54 49.89
N LYS A 146 -5.11 49.79 48.64
CA LYS A 146 -4.78 51.14 48.17
C LYS A 146 -5.97 52.09 48.27
N ARG A 147 -7.17 51.65 47.87
CA ARG A 147 -8.39 52.46 47.95
C ARG A 147 -8.69 52.84 49.40
N LYS A 148 -8.74 51.85 50.31
CA LYS A 148 -9.01 52.08 51.74
C LYS A 148 -7.97 53.01 52.37
N PHE A 149 -6.69 52.81 52.05
CA PHE A 149 -5.63 53.68 52.54
C PHE A 149 -5.76 55.12 52.03
N MET A 150 -6.11 55.32 50.75
CA MET A 150 -6.37 56.66 50.21
C MET A 150 -7.57 57.32 50.88
N GLU A 151 -8.64 56.58 51.18
CA GLU A 151 -9.81 57.11 51.91
C GLU A 151 -9.43 57.60 53.31
N THR A 152 -8.65 56.80 54.05
CA THR A 152 -8.13 57.20 55.37
C THR A 152 -7.21 58.42 55.26
N LEU A 153 -6.36 58.50 54.23
CA LEU A 153 -5.47 59.65 54.02
C LEU A 153 -6.21 60.93 53.62
N GLU A 154 -7.24 60.82 52.77
CA GLU A 154 -8.11 61.93 52.41
C GLU A 154 -8.89 62.43 53.63
N PHE A 155 -9.43 61.51 54.44
CA PHE A 155 -10.10 61.85 55.69
C PHE A 155 -9.16 62.60 56.64
N TYR A 156 -7.93 62.09 56.82
CA TYR A 156 -6.90 62.78 57.60
C TYR A 156 -6.62 64.19 57.05
N SER A 157 -6.40 64.32 55.74
CA SER A 157 -6.06 65.60 55.10
C SER A 157 -7.18 66.62 55.27
N ARG A 158 -8.44 66.23 54.99
CA ARG A 158 -9.62 67.09 55.19
C ARG A 158 -9.77 67.51 56.64
N ARG A 159 -9.64 66.58 57.58
CA ARG A 159 -9.80 66.86 59.02
C ARG A 159 -8.67 67.73 59.56
N ARG A 160 -7.44 67.55 59.05
CA ARG A 160 -6.29 68.40 59.36
C ARG A 160 -6.49 69.82 58.84
N ASP A 161 -6.94 69.99 57.60
CA ASP A 161 -7.11 71.32 57.00
C ASP A 161 -8.30 72.08 57.61
N GLN A 162 -9.27 71.36 58.20
CA GLN A 162 -10.33 71.94 59.03
C GLN A 162 -9.85 72.38 60.43
N MET A 163 -8.70 71.90 60.90
CA MET A 163 -8.12 72.34 62.16
C MET A 163 -7.42 73.70 61.96
N SER A 164 -7.91 74.72 62.65
CA SER A 164 -7.24 76.03 62.70
C SER A 164 -5.83 75.92 63.31
N MET A 165 -4.91 76.84 63.00
CA MET A 165 -3.56 76.88 63.60
C MET A 165 -3.56 76.91 65.14
N LEU A 166 -4.69 77.24 65.76
CA LEU A 166 -4.91 77.26 67.22
C LEU A 166 -5.53 75.96 67.78
N ALA A 167 -5.65 74.88 67.00
CA ALA A 167 -6.19 73.60 67.47
C ALA A 167 -5.35 73.03 68.63
N LYS A 168 -6.05 72.53 69.67
CA LYS A 168 -5.41 71.98 70.87
C LYS A 168 -4.62 70.73 70.53
N GLN A 169 -3.48 70.54 71.18
CA GLN A 169 -2.61 69.37 70.96
C GLN A 169 -3.37 68.05 71.16
N THR A 170 -4.32 68.01 72.08
CA THR A 170 -5.19 66.87 72.36
C THR A 170 -6.02 66.44 71.14
N GLU A 171 -6.56 67.38 70.36
CA GLU A 171 -7.38 67.08 69.17
C GLU A 171 -6.51 66.52 68.03
N LYS A 172 -5.25 66.94 67.94
CA LYS A 172 -4.28 66.40 66.99
C LYS A 172 -3.88 64.97 67.35
N ASP A 173 -3.66 64.71 68.63
CA ASP A 173 -3.29 63.37 69.12
C ASP A 173 -4.45 62.38 68.97
N GLU A 174 -5.70 62.82 69.18
CA GLU A 174 -6.91 62.02 68.94
C GLU A 174 -7.08 61.68 67.45
N LEU A 175 -6.87 62.66 66.54
CA LEU A 175 -6.91 62.41 65.11
C LEU A 175 -5.83 61.40 64.69
N ILE A 176 -4.60 61.53 65.20
CA ILE A 176 -3.50 60.59 64.92
C ILE A 176 -3.83 59.20 65.46
N ALA A 177 -4.38 59.09 66.67
CA ALA A 177 -4.79 57.82 67.26
C ALA A 177 -5.90 57.15 66.43
N HIS A 178 -6.88 57.92 65.96
CA HIS A 178 -7.96 57.42 65.11
C HIS A 178 -7.45 56.88 63.77
N ILE A 179 -6.58 57.63 63.08
CA ILE A 179 -5.99 57.18 61.81
C ILE A 179 -5.12 55.94 62.00
N ARG A 180 -4.31 55.88 63.07
CA ARG A 180 -3.51 54.68 63.39
C ARG A 180 -4.40 53.47 63.64
N ALA A 181 -5.53 53.65 64.32
CA ALA A 181 -6.49 52.59 64.54
C ALA A 181 -7.16 52.15 63.22
N GLU A 182 -7.49 53.07 62.31
CA GLU A 182 -8.02 52.72 60.99
C GLU A 182 -7.01 51.99 60.11
N VAL A 183 -5.76 52.47 60.02
CA VAL A 183 -4.69 51.81 59.26
C VAL A 183 -4.37 50.42 59.83
N SER A 184 -4.48 50.22 61.15
CA SER A 184 -4.26 48.91 61.77
C SER A 184 -5.33 47.86 61.45
N LYS A 185 -6.48 48.29 60.89
CA LYS A 185 -7.60 47.43 60.48
C LYS A 185 -7.58 47.09 58.99
N LEU A 186 -6.63 47.65 58.23
CA LEU A 186 -6.42 47.40 56.80
C LEU A 186 -5.54 46.17 56.58
#